data_AF-A0A0F3MEB0-F1
#
_entry.id   AF-A0A0F3MEB0-F1
#
_cell.length_a   1.000
_cell.length_b   1.000
_cell.length_c   1.000
_cell.angle_alpha   90.00
_cell.angle_beta   90.00
_cell.angle_gamma   90.00
#
_symmetry.space_group_name_H-M   'P 1'
#
loop_
_entity.id
_entity.type
_entity.pdbx_description
1 polymer ?
#
loop_
_entity_poly.entity_id
_entity_poly.type
_entity_poly.pdbx_seq_one_letter_code
_entity_poly.pdbx_strand_id
1 'polypeptide(L)'
;MIHEIAKEETNAYFAELGLPYRVDETSEVPGKHIGPRRIRNLINEVLNENELRKEAHLKIINDADVITDSITHYKSIFTKQDVEKAVKDIPDLTAREQLVQQVLSSNRILELYHDDGESSKYFTTIEVRNEETRIIRIANKINNQVYYNDIYNLKSDIEGLANVSEEQKQALRHIFA
;
A
#
# COMPACT_ATOMS: atom_id res chain seq x y z
N MET A 1 26.63 34.91 -18.57
CA MET A 1 26.66 36.36 -18.80
C MET A 1 25.33 37.09 -18.55
N ILE A 2 24.32 37.11 -19.45
CA ILE A 2 23.06 37.89 -19.18
C ILE A 2 22.32 37.40 -17.92
N HIS A 3 22.35 36.10 -17.66
CA HIS A 3 21.61 35.49 -16.53
C HIS A 3 22.31 35.66 -15.17
N GLU A 4 23.63 35.85 -15.14
CA GLU A 4 24.38 36.09 -13.89
C GLU A 4 24.20 37.53 -13.40
N ILE A 5 24.25 38.50 -14.33
CA ILE A 5 24.03 39.92 -13.99
C ILE A 5 22.62 40.12 -13.42
N ALA A 6 21.60 39.53 -14.07
CA ALA A 6 20.23 39.58 -13.59
C ALA A 6 20.04 38.90 -12.21
N LYS A 7 20.79 37.81 -11.95
CA LYS A 7 20.80 37.14 -10.65
C LYS A 7 21.37 38.05 -9.56
N GLU A 8 22.49 38.71 -9.83
CA GLU A 8 23.14 39.62 -8.87
C GLU A 8 22.28 40.84 -8.56
N GLU A 9 21.71 41.49 -9.58
CA GLU A 9 20.79 42.62 -9.41
C GLU A 9 19.56 42.25 -8.58
N THR A 10 18.97 41.07 -8.82
CA THR A 10 17.80 40.61 -8.07
C THR A 10 18.16 40.28 -6.62
N ASN A 11 19.34 39.69 -6.38
CA ASN A 11 19.83 39.41 -5.03
C ASN A 11 20.12 40.69 -4.24
N ALA A 12 20.65 41.73 -4.90
CA ALA A 12 20.85 43.04 -4.31
C ALA A 12 19.50 43.68 -3.93
N TYR A 13 18.51 43.60 -4.82
CA TYR A 13 17.16 44.09 -4.54
C TYR A 13 16.49 43.39 -3.34
N PHE A 14 16.64 42.07 -3.20
CA PHE A 14 16.16 41.36 -2.01
C PHE A 14 16.86 41.80 -0.72
N ALA A 15 18.17 42.10 -0.80
CA ALA A 15 18.93 42.61 0.33
C ALA A 15 18.49 44.02 0.75
N GLU A 16 18.20 44.90 -0.20
CA GLU A 16 17.63 46.24 0.08
C GLU A 16 16.28 46.16 0.77
N LEU A 17 15.46 45.18 0.41
CA LEU A 17 14.16 44.92 1.05
C LEU A 17 14.25 44.15 2.38
N GLY A 18 15.45 43.77 2.83
CA GLY A 18 15.65 42.99 4.06
C GLY A 18 15.13 41.56 3.99
N LEU A 19 14.92 41.01 2.78
CA LEU A 19 14.40 39.67 2.57
C LEU A 19 15.54 38.64 2.59
N PRO A 20 15.42 37.52 3.30
CA PRO A 20 16.47 36.50 3.40
C PRO A 20 16.50 35.56 2.18
N TYR A 21 16.03 36.01 1.01
CA TYR A 21 15.97 35.19 -0.21
C TYR A 21 17.21 35.39 -1.09
N ARG A 22 17.56 34.32 -1.80
CA ARG A 22 18.59 34.32 -2.84
C ARG A 22 18.06 33.57 -4.06
N VAL A 23 18.39 34.09 -5.23
CA VAL A 23 18.12 33.42 -6.50
C VAL A 23 19.06 32.23 -6.60
N ASP A 24 18.49 31.05 -6.85
CA ASP A 24 19.24 29.79 -7.01
C ASP A 24 20.24 29.87 -8.17
N GLU A 25 21.24 28.99 -8.17
CA GLU A 25 22.12 28.84 -9.32
C GLU A 25 21.37 28.26 -10.52
N THR A 26 21.79 28.66 -11.72
CA THR A 26 21.22 28.10 -12.94
C THR A 26 21.62 26.62 -12.98
N SER A 27 20.65 25.71 -12.85
CA SER A 27 20.94 24.28 -12.94
C SER A 27 21.55 23.93 -14.30
N GLU A 28 22.62 23.13 -14.30
CA GLU A 28 23.25 22.62 -15.53
C GLU A 28 22.29 21.74 -16.35
N VAL A 29 21.34 21.10 -15.68
CA VAL A 29 20.32 20.27 -16.32
C VAL A 29 19.06 21.11 -16.54
N PRO A 30 18.65 21.38 -17.79
CA PRO A 30 17.43 22.13 -18.04
C PRO A 30 16.23 21.34 -17.50
N GLY A 31 15.65 21.82 -16.40
CA GLY A 31 14.39 21.31 -15.88
C GLY A 31 13.30 21.42 -16.95
N LYS A 32 12.65 20.31 -17.29
CA LYS A 32 11.52 20.32 -18.22
C LYS A 32 10.34 21.04 -17.56
N HIS A 33 10.13 22.32 -17.85
CA HIS A 33 8.92 23.01 -17.44
C HIS A 33 7.70 22.32 -18.10
N ILE A 34 6.88 21.66 -17.28
CA ILE A 34 5.59 21.14 -17.71
C ILE A 34 4.60 22.28 -17.54
N GLY A 35 4.41 23.07 -18.59
CA GLY A 35 3.48 24.18 -18.56
C GLY A 35 2.02 23.75 -18.34
N PRO A 36 1.14 24.64 -17.86
CA PRO A 36 -0.25 24.32 -17.51
C PRO A 36 -1.04 23.60 -18.60
N ARG A 37 -0.78 23.89 -19.89
CA ARG A 37 -1.40 23.17 -21.02
C ARG A 37 -1.02 21.69 -21.09
N ARG A 38 0.27 21.35 -20.86
CA ARG A 38 0.72 19.96 -20.90
C ARG A 38 0.22 19.17 -19.71
N ILE A 39 0.17 19.80 -18.52
CA ILE A 39 -0.46 19.21 -17.33
C ILE A 39 -1.94 18.94 -17.61
N ARG A 40 -2.67 19.89 -18.19
CA ARG A 40 -4.09 19.72 -18.52
C ARG A 40 -4.34 18.57 -19.51
N ASN A 41 -3.49 18.43 -20.53
CA ASN A 41 -3.60 17.32 -21.47
C ASN A 41 -3.37 15.96 -20.78
N LEU A 42 -2.36 15.87 -19.92
CA LEU A 42 -2.11 14.65 -19.13
C LEU A 42 -3.27 14.33 -18.19
N ILE A 43 -3.86 15.35 -17.53
CA ILE A 43 -5.04 15.18 -16.68
C ILE A 43 -6.22 14.66 -17.51
N ASN A 44 -6.46 15.21 -18.69
CA ASN A 44 -7.55 14.78 -19.56
C ASN A 44 -7.34 13.34 -20.08
N GLU A 45 -6.10 12.97 -20.39
CA GLU A 45 -5.75 11.60 -20.80
C GLU A 45 -6.02 10.61 -19.66
N VAL A 46 -5.51 10.90 -18.45
CA VAL A 46 -5.77 10.10 -17.25
C VAL A 46 -7.26 10.03 -16.93
N LEU A 47 -7.99 11.13 -17.12
CA LEU A 47 -9.44 11.16 -16.93
C LEU A 47 -10.15 10.23 -17.92
N ASN A 48 -9.81 10.29 -19.20
CA ASN A 48 -10.38 9.41 -20.23
C ASN A 48 -10.07 7.93 -19.95
N GLU A 49 -8.83 7.60 -19.57
CA GLU A 49 -8.49 6.23 -19.17
C GLU A 49 -9.31 5.76 -17.97
N ASN A 50 -9.52 6.64 -16.98
CA ASN A 50 -10.32 6.29 -15.82
C ASN A 50 -11.79 6.08 -16.16
N GLU A 51 -12.37 6.88 -17.07
CA GLU A 51 -13.73 6.63 -17.57
C GLU A 51 -13.82 5.29 -18.32
N LEU A 52 -12.85 4.97 -19.18
CA LEU A 52 -12.78 3.66 -19.85
C LEU A 52 -12.68 2.50 -18.84
N ARG A 53 -11.87 2.66 -17.79
CA ARG A 53 -11.77 1.67 -16.69
C ARG A 53 -13.09 1.52 -15.96
N LYS A 54 -13.78 2.62 -15.63
CA LYS A 54 -15.11 2.58 -14.99
C LYS A 54 -16.13 1.87 -15.88
N GLU A 55 -16.18 2.19 -17.17
CA GLU A 55 -17.09 1.53 -18.11
C GLU A 55 -16.83 0.03 -18.21
N ALA A 56 -15.57 -0.39 -18.27
CA ALA A 56 -15.20 -1.80 -18.27
C ALA A 56 -15.59 -2.49 -16.95
N HIS A 57 -15.33 -1.83 -15.82
CA HIS A 57 -15.68 -2.31 -14.49
C HIS A 57 -17.19 -2.50 -14.32
N LEU A 58 -18.00 -1.54 -14.79
CA LEU A 58 -19.47 -1.61 -14.75
C LEU A 58 -20.05 -2.75 -15.60
N LYS A 59 -19.40 -3.11 -16.71
CA LYS A 59 -19.83 -4.26 -17.54
C LYS A 59 -19.62 -5.60 -16.83
N ILE A 60 -18.67 -5.64 -15.90
CA ILE A 60 -18.28 -6.86 -15.19
C ILE A 60 -19.00 -6.96 -13.84
N ILE A 61 -19.25 -5.84 -13.15
CA ILE A 61 -19.94 -5.83 -11.84
C ILE A 61 -21.44 -6.00 -12.03
N ASN A 62 -21.86 -7.24 -12.18
CA ASN A 62 -23.22 -7.69 -11.91
C ASN A 62 -23.24 -8.95 -11.03
N ASP A 63 -22.09 -9.39 -10.55
CA ASP A 63 -21.91 -10.64 -9.81
C ASP A 63 -21.29 -10.35 -8.43
N ALA A 64 -21.91 -10.92 -7.39
CA ALA A 64 -21.43 -10.82 -6.02
C ALA A 64 -20.01 -11.40 -5.87
N ASP A 65 -19.69 -12.49 -6.58
CA ASP A 65 -18.38 -13.13 -6.47
C ASP A 65 -17.26 -12.25 -7.03
N VAL A 66 -17.52 -11.57 -8.15
CA VAL A 66 -16.54 -10.65 -8.74
C VAL A 66 -16.32 -9.44 -7.85
N ILE A 67 -17.38 -8.93 -7.20
CA ILE A 67 -17.26 -7.85 -6.22
C ILE A 67 -16.38 -8.32 -5.05
N THR A 68 -16.66 -9.50 -4.49
CA THR A 68 -15.88 -10.07 -3.39
C THR A 68 -14.42 -10.25 -3.75
N ASP A 69 -14.13 -10.81 -4.92
CA ASP A 69 -12.75 -11.01 -5.40
C ASP A 69 -12.02 -9.68 -5.61
N SER A 70 -12.72 -8.65 -6.13
CA SER A 70 -12.13 -7.32 -6.32
C SER A 70 -11.73 -6.64 -5.00
N ILE A 71 -12.55 -6.82 -3.94
CA ILE A 71 -12.27 -6.26 -2.62
C ILE A 71 -11.14 -7.04 -1.95
N THR A 72 -11.22 -8.38 -2.00
CA THR A 72 -10.24 -9.26 -1.34
C THR A 72 -8.86 -9.24 -1.97
N HIS A 73 -8.76 -8.90 -3.27
CA HIS A 73 -7.48 -8.67 -3.92
C HIS A 73 -6.62 -7.60 -3.21
N TYR A 74 -7.26 -6.57 -2.65
CA TYR A 74 -6.57 -5.48 -1.96
C TYR A 74 -6.70 -5.53 -0.43
N LYS A 75 -7.75 -6.19 0.09
CA LYS A 75 -8.09 -6.20 1.51
C LYS A 75 -8.54 -7.57 1.99
N SER A 76 -7.74 -8.21 2.84
CA SER A 76 -8.11 -9.48 3.50
C SER A 76 -9.28 -9.35 4.48
N ILE A 77 -9.50 -8.14 5.02
CA ILE A 77 -10.60 -7.80 5.92
C ILE A 77 -11.26 -6.52 5.41
N PHE A 78 -12.58 -6.50 5.35
CA PHE A 78 -13.34 -5.37 4.81
C PHE A 78 -14.64 -5.13 5.58
N THR A 79 -15.27 -3.98 5.32
CA THR A 79 -16.53 -3.55 5.93
C THR A 79 -17.65 -3.53 4.91
N LYS A 80 -18.91 -3.45 5.37
CA LYS A 80 -20.06 -3.18 4.47
C LYS A 80 -19.84 -1.93 3.60
N GLN A 81 -19.22 -0.89 4.15
CA GLN A 81 -18.94 0.34 3.40
C GLN A 81 -17.96 0.13 2.24
N ASP A 82 -17.05 -0.84 2.36
CA ASP A 82 -16.14 -1.20 1.26
C ASP A 82 -16.91 -1.84 0.10
N VAL A 83 -17.92 -2.68 0.40
CA VAL A 83 -18.82 -3.25 -0.60
C VAL A 83 -19.65 -2.17 -1.29
N GLU A 84 -20.22 -1.24 -0.51
CA GLU A 84 -20.97 -0.10 -1.04
C GLU A 84 -20.11 0.79 -1.95
N LYS A 85 -18.82 0.97 -1.61
CA LYS A 85 -17.88 1.70 -2.45
C LYS A 85 -17.58 0.96 -3.76
N ALA A 86 -17.46 -0.36 -3.74
CA ALA A 86 -17.21 -1.15 -4.94
C ALA A 86 -18.33 -1.05 -5.97
N VAL A 87 -19.58 -0.92 -5.52
CA VAL A 87 -20.77 -0.80 -6.38
C VAL A 87 -21.22 0.65 -6.60
N LYS A 88 -20.48 1.65 -6.11
CA LYS A 88 -20.92 3.06 -6.09
C LYS A 88 -21.29 3.60 -7.48
N ASP A 89 -20.55 3.19 -8.50
CA ASP A 89 -20.69 3.69 -9.87
C ASP A 89 -21.91 3.11 -10.60
N ILE A 90 -22.59 2.10 -10.03
CA ILE A 90 -23.83 1.57 -10.59
C ILE A 90 -24.95 2.63 -10.44
N PRO A 91 -25.65 2.99 -11.52
CA PRO A 91 -26.63 4.07 -11.48
C PRO A 91 -27.90 3.72 -10.68
N ASP A 92 -28.37 2.47 -10.78
CA ASP A 92 -29.57 2.02 -10.07
C ASP A 92 -29.30 1.81 -8.57
N LEU A 93 -30.03 2.53 -7.72
CA LEU A 93 -29.93 2.44 -6.28
C LEU A 93 -30.45 1.10 -5.75
N THR A 94 -31.55 0.59 -6.31
CA THR A 94 -32.12 -0.68 -5.86
C THR A 94 -31.22 -1.86 -6.22
N ALA A 95 -30.69 -1.89 -7.44
CA ALA A 95 -29.70 -2.90 -7.84
C ALA A 95 -28.44 -2.88 -6.96
N ARG A 96 -27.95 -1.70 -6.57
CA ARG A 96 -26.81 -1.58 -5.63
C ARG A 96 -27.11 -2.21 -4.28
N GLU A 97 -28.25 -1.86 -3.70
CA GLU A 97 -28.63 -2.41 -2.39
C GLU A 97 -28.80 -3.93 -2.44
N GLN A 98 -29.40 -4.45 -3.52
CA GLN A 98 -29.52 -5.88 -3.76
C GLN A 98 -28.16 -6.57 -3.88
N LEU A 99 -27.23 -6.01 -4.66
CA LEU A 99 -25.89 -6.56 -4.81
C LEU A 99 -25.11 -6.55 -3.49
N VAL A 100 -25.19 -5.46 -2.72
CA VAL A 100 -24.56 -5.40 -1.39
C VAL A 100 -25.12 -6.48 -0.48
N GLN A 101 -26.44 -6.70 -0.46
CA GLN A 101 -27.04 -7.77 0.31
C GLN A 101 -26.62 -9.17 -0.17
N GLN A 102 -26.54 -9.38 -1.49
CA GLN A 102 -26.09 -10.65 -2.07
C GLN A 102 -24.65 -10.97 -1.67
N VAL A 103 -23.75 -9.98 -1.73
CA VAL A 103 -22.36 -10.13 -1.28
C VAL A 103 -22.31 -10.51 0.20
N LEU A 104 -22.97 -9.75 1.08
CA LEU A 104 -22.91 -9.99 2.52
C LEU A 104 -23.62 -11.28 2.96
N SER A 105 -24.59 -11.76 2.19
CA SER A 105 -25.31 -13.01 2.46
C SER A 105 -24.66 -14.23 1.79
N SER A 106 -23.57 -14.03 1.04
CA SER A 106 -22.87 -15.11 0.36
C SER A 106 -22.25 -16.07 1.38
N ASN A 107 -22.32 -17.37 1.08
CA ASN A 107 -21.70 -18.42 1.88
C ASN A 107 -20.17 -18.30 1.95
N ARG A 108 -19.55 -17.55 1.04
CA ARG A 108 -18.10 -17.27 1.03
C ARG A 108 -17.69 -16.26 2.10
N ILE A 109 -18.61 -15.43 2.56
CA ILE A 109 -18.33 -14.38 3.54
C ILE A 109 -18.41 -14.92 4.96
N LEU A 110 -17.44 -14.50 5.77
CA LEU A 110 -17.38 -14.77 7.20
C LEU A 110 -17.43 -13.44 7.94
N GLU A 111 -18.42 -13.28 8.81
CA GLU A 111 -18.44 -12.18 9.77
C GLU A 111 -17.42 -12.45 10.89
N LEU A 112 -16.66 -11.41 11.25
CA LEU A 112 -15.68 -11.46 12.31
C LEU A 112 -16.30 -11.00 13.63
N TYR A 113 -15.95 -11.68 14.70
CA TYR A 113 -16.41 -11.37 16.06
C TYR A 113 -15.23 -11.07 16.96
N HIS A 114 -15.47 -10.27 17.98
CA HIS A 114 -14.55 -10.06 19.09
C HIS A 114 -14.49 -11.30 19.99
N ASP A 115 -13.49 -11.33 20.89
CA ASP A 115 -13.28 -12.47 21.80
C ASP A 115 -14.45 -12.67 22.78
N ASP A 116 -15.23 -11.61 23.04
CA ASP A 116 -16.46 -11.63 23.84
C ASP A 116 -17.71 -12.10 23.06
N GLY A 117 -17.56 -12.37 21.76
CA GLY A 117 -18.63 -12.79 20.87
C GLY A 117 -19.42 -11.64 20.23
N GLU A 118 -19.08 -10.38 20.50
CA GLU A 118 -19.72 -9.23 19.87
C GLU A 118 -19.31 -9.10 18.39
N SER A 119 -20.26 -8.67 17.54
CA SER A 119 -19.96 -8.46 16.12
C SER A 119 -18.97 -7.31 15.96
N SER A 120 -17.87 -7.59 15.26
CA SER A 120 -16.86 -6.58 14.95
C SER A 120 -17.25 -5.67 13.78
N LYS A 121 -18.33 -6.01 13.05
CA LYS A 121 -18.78 -5.39 11.79
C LYS A 121 -17.77 -5.50 10.63
N TYR A 122 -16.72 -6.28 10.83
CA TYR A 122 -15.77 -6.63 9.79
C TYR A 122 -16.11 -8.00 9.21
N PHE A 123 -15.73 -8.16 7.95
CA PHE A 123 -15.95 -9.36 7.17
C PHE A 123 -14.63 -9.81 6.55
N THR A 124 -14.50 -11.11 6.35
CA THR A 124 -13.44 -11.73 5.56
C THR A 124 -14.06 -12.83 4.69
N THR A 125 -13.24 -13.56 3.94
CA THR A 125 -13.71 -14.70 3.15
C THR A 125 -13.14 -16.02 3.65
N ILE A 126 -13.82 -17.12 3.30
CA ILE A 126 -13.37 -18.48 3.60
C ILE A 126 -11.96 -18.73 3.03
N GLU A 127 -11.66 -18.22 1.84
CA GLU A 127 -10.38 -18.38 1.17
C GLU A 127 -9.25 -17.74 1.98
N VAL A 128 -9.42 -16.47 2.38
CA VAL A 128 -8.46 -15.77 3.24
C VAL A 128 -8.26 -16.54 4.55
N ARG A 129 -9.34 -16.99 5.18
CA ARG A 129 -9.25 -17.73 6.45
C ARG A 129 -8.50 -19.06 6.32
N ASN A 130 -8.70 -19.75 5.20
CA ASN A 130 -7.99 -20.99 4.89
C ASN A 130 -6.50 -20.75 4.66
N GLU A 131 -6.15 -19.66 3.97
CA GLU A 131 -4.76 -19.24 3.76
C GLU A 131 -4.06 -18.90 5.09
N GLU A 132 -4.70 -18.10 5.94
CA GLU A 132 -4.19 -17.77 7.28
C GLU A 132 -3.94 -19.02 8.11
N THR A 133 -4.91 -19.94 8.15
CA THR A 133 -4.80 -21.20 8.89
C THR A 133 -3.64 -22.04 8.37
N ARG A 134 -3.43 -22.05 7.04
CA ARG A 134 -2.29 -22.73 6.40
C ARG A 134 -0.97 -22.09 6.79
N ILE A 135 -0.87 -20.76 6.79
CA ILE A 135 0.33 -20.02 7.20
C ILE A 135 0.67 -20.34 8.65
N ILE A 136 -0.29 -20.28 9.57
CA ILE A 136 -0.08 -20.60 10.99
C ILE A 136 0.39 -22.06 11.14
N ARG A 137 -0.22 -23.00 10.42
CA ARG A 137 0.21 -24.40 10.43
C ARG A 137 1.66 -24.58 9.97
N ILE A 138 2.06 -23.88 8.91
CA ILE A 138 3.44 -23.91 8.40
C ILE A 138 4.39 -23.28 9.40
N ALA A 139 4.04 -22.13 9.98
CA ALA A 139 4.84 -21.45 11.01
C ALA A 139 5.06 -22.36 12.22
N ASN A 140 4.01 -23.01 12.72
CA ASN A 140 4.10 -23.97 13.82
C ASN A 140 4.95 -25.19 13.46
N LYS A 141 4.85 -25.69 12.22
CA LYS A 141 5.69 -26.79 11.73
C LYS A 141 7.17 -26.38 11.73
N ILE A 142 7.49 -25.20 11.21
CA ILE A 142 8.87 -24.68 11.22
C ILE A 142 9.36 -24.52 12.65
N ASN A 143 8.59 -23.87 13.51
CA ASN A 143 8.94 -23.66 14.93
C ASN A 143 9.20 -24.97 15.67
N ASN A 144 8.44 -26.04 15.38
CA ASN A 144 8.63 -27.35 16.02
C ASN A 144 9.77 -28.16 15.39
N GLN A 145 10.10 -27.94 14.12
CA GLN A 145 11.21 -28.61 13.42
C GLN A 145 12.56 -27.96 13.70
N VAL A 146 12.59 -26.65 13.91
CA VAL A 146 13.75 -25.93 14.41
C VAL A 146 13.92 -26.32 15.87
N TYR A 147 14.66 -27.41 16.12
CA TYR A 147 15.15 -27.71 17.45
C TYR A 147 16.01 -26.52 17.90
N TYR A 148 15.45 -25.68 18.78
CA TYR A 148 16.14 -24.54 19.40
C TYR A 148 17.44 -24.92 20.13
N ASN A 149 17.72 -26.22 20.30
CA ASN A 149 19.02 -26.73 20.74
C ASN A 149 20.18 -26.28 19.82
N ASP A 150 19.96 -26.10 18.52
CA ASP A 150 20.98 -25.61 17.60
C ASP A 150 21.24 -24.10 17.72
N ILE A 151 20.33 -23.33 18.33
CA ILE A 151 20.54 -21.89 18.58
C ILE A 151 21.57 -21.66 19.69
N TYR A 152 21.62 -22.56 20.68
CA TYR A 152 22.69 -22.53 21.69
C TYR A 152 24.06 -22.89 21.08
N ASN A 153 24.09 -23.79 20.07
CA ASN A 153 25.30 -24.10 19.30
C ASN A 153 25.72 -22.93 18.38
N LEU A 154 24.76 -22.17 17.83
CA LEU A 154 25.04 -20.99 17.01
C LEU A 154 25.79 -19.89 17.78
N LYS A 155 25.53 -19.71 19.08
CA LYS A 155 26.29 -18.74 19.89
C LYS A 155 27.77 -19.13 20.03
N SER A 156 28.08 -20.41 20.23
CA SER A 156 29.48 -20.89 20.22
C SER A 156 30.10 -20.84 18.82
N ASP A 157 29.31 -21.09 17.77
CA ASP A 157 29.79 -21.06 16.39
C ASP A 157 30.14 -19.62 15.93
N ILE A 158 29.40 -18.60 16.39
CA ILE A 158 29.70 -17.18 16.12
C ILE A 158 31.06 -16.77 16.70
N GLU A 159 31.44 -17.30 17.87
CA GLU A 159 32.75 -17.02 18.48
C GLU A 159 33.91 -17.65 17.71
N GLY A 160 33.67 -18.80 17.07
CA GLY A 160 34.63 -19.50 16.21
C GLY A 160 34.81 -18.90 14.81
N LEU A 161 34.04 -17.88 14.41
CA LEU A 161 34.15 -17.25 13.09
C LEU A 161 35.44 -16.41 12.97
N ALA A 162 36.41 -16.92 12.22
CA ALA A 162 37.72 -16.27 12.03
C ALA A 162 37.72 -15.11 11.02
N ASN A 163 36.73 -15.03 10.12
CA ASN A 163 36.71 -14.09 8.99
C ASN A 163 35.73 -12.91 9.18
N VAL A 164 35.34 -12.62 10.42
CA VAL A 164 34.25 -11.70 10.74
C VAL A 164 34.74 -10.71 11.81
N SER A 165 34.49 -9.41 11.63
CA SER A 165 34.93 -8.40 12.60
C SER A 165 34.17 -8.51 13.93
N GLU A 166 34.72 -7.97 15.01
CA GLU A 166 34.05 -7.99 16.31
C GLU A 166 32.71 -7.24 16.30
N GLU A 167 32.60 -6.15 15.52
CA GLU A 167 31.35 -5.41 15.32
C GLU A 167 30.30 -6.25 14.60
N GLN A 168 30.71 -7.03 13.59
CA GLN A 168 29.84 -7.95 12.87
C GLN A 168 29.41 -9.13 13.75
N LYS A 169 30.30 -9.67 14.58
CA LYS A 169 29.95 -10.69 15.59
C LYS A 169 28.95 -10.15 16.60
N GLN A 170 29.11 -8.90 17.04
CA GLN A 170 28.19 -8.26 17.97
C GLN A 170 26.81 -8.03 17.34
N ALA A 171 26.75 -7.62 16.07
CA ALA A 171 25.50 -7.53 15.32
C ALA A 171 24.82 -8.90 15.17
N LEU A 172 25.57 -9.95 14.84
CA LEU A 172 25.04 -11.32 14.76
C LEU A 172 24.50 -11.81 16.10
N ARG A 173 25.21 -11.55 17.20
CA ARG A 173 24.73 -11.86 18.57
C ARG A 173 23.40 -11.18 18.88
N HIS A 174 23.20 -9.94 18.43
CA HIS A 174 21.95 -9.20 18.64
C HIS A 174 20.80 -9.73 17.75
N ILE A 175 21.09 -10.28 16.58
CA ILE A 175 20.08 -10.86 15.68
C ILE A 175 19.58 -12.22 16.18
N PHE A 176 20.44 -12.99 16.85
CA PHE A 176 20.16 -14.35 17.33
C PHE A 176 19.89 -14.45 18.85
N ALA A 177 19.78 -13.33 19.56
CA ALA A 177 19.43 -13.27 20.99
C ALA A 177 17.93 -13.09 21.20
#